data_AF-K1S146-F1
#
_entry.id   AF-K1S146-F1
#
_cell.length_a   1.000
_cell.length_b   1.000
_cell.length_c   1.000
_cell.angle_alpha   90.00
_cell.angle_beta   90.00
_cell.angle_gamma   90.00
#
_symmetry.space_group_name_H-M   'P 1'
#
loop_
_entity.id
_entity.type
_entity.pdbx_description
1 polymer ?
#
loop_
_entity_poly.entity_id
_entity_poly.type
_entity_poly.pdbx_seq_one_letter_code
_entity_poly.pdbx_strand_id
1 'polypeptide(L)'
;MNVINAFVEADGDEALAAVIDSESEDYDPAAAVAAVQEFAAGIDASATAEYTLEDEETLATEDVTYTGAELAEAVDVYAADGGEAPDPADYGIWVPGVPALLESGLDAIGCADWLKGLILDGIVAGVGAVLGFVPQMLVLFIFLAFLESCGYMARIAFIMDRIFRKFGLSGKSFIPMLIGSGCGVPGIMASRTIENDRDRKMTIMTTTFIPCGAKLPFIAMVAGAIFGGAAW
;
A
#
# COMPACT_ATOMS: atom_id res chain seq x y z
N MET A 1 12.56 10.69 15.16
CA MET A 1 12.72 9.25 15.46
C MET A 1 14.14 8.74 15.24
N ASN A 2 14.70 8.81 14.02
CA ASN A 2 15.97 8.14 13.68
C ASN A 2 17.16 8.46 14.60
N VAL A 3 17.33 9.73 14.99
CA VAL A 3 18.40 10.13 15.94
C VAL A 3 18.15 9.57 17.34
N ILE A 4 16.90 9.51 17.77
CA ILE A 4 16.53 8.99 19.10
C ILE A 4 16.76 7.47 19.13
N ASN A 5 16.32 6.76 18.09
CA ASN A 5 16.52 5.31 17.96
C ASN A 5 18.01 4.94 17.89
N ALA A 6 18.84 5.74 17.21
CA ALA A 6 20.30 5.57 17.18
C ALA A 6 20.93 5.54 18.58
N PHE A 7 20.53 6.46 19.46
CA PHE A 7 21.10 6.56 20.80
C PHE A 7 20.48 5.53 21.78
N VAL A 8 19.23 5.13 21.58
CA VAL A 8 18.58 4.06 22.34
C VAL A 8 19.21 2.70 22.03
N GLU A 9 19.49 2.41 20.76
CA GLU A 9 20.20 1.20 20.33
C GLU A 9 21.67 1.19 20.81
N ALA A 10 22.33 2.35 20.86
CA ALA A 10 23.71 2.48 21.34
C ALA A 10 23.87 2.26 22.86
N ASP A 11 22.86 2.62 23.66
CA ASP A 11 22.86 2.41 25.12
C ASP A 11 22.35 1.01 25.52
N GLY A 12 21.56 0.37 24.65
CA GLY A 12 21.06 -0.99 24.86
C GLY A 12 19.91 -1.10 25.87
N ASP A 13 19.18 -0.01 26.11
CA ASP A 13 18.03 0.02 27.02
C ASP A 13 16.76 -0.45 26.30
N GLU A 14 16.48 -1.75 26.37
CA GLU A 14 15.28 -2.39 25.82
C GLU A 14 13.97 -1.81 26.40
N ALA A 15 14.00 -1.22 27.60
CA ALA A 15 12.81 -0.63 28.21
C ALA A 15 12.47 0.72 27.60
N LEU A 16 13.49 1.51 27.22
CA LEU A 16 13.30 2.78 26.53
C LEU A 16 12.88 2.57 25.07
N ALA A 17 13.44 1.56 24.40
CA ALA A 17 13.04 1.16 23.05
C ALA A 17 11.56 0.77 22.96
N ALA A 18 11.05 0.03 23.94
CA ALA A 18 9.63 -0.38 23.99
C ALA A 18 8.67 0.80 24.25
N VAL A 19 9.12 1.86 24.93
CA VAL A 19 8.29 3.04 25.25
C VAL A 19 8.26 4.06 24.10
N ILE A 20 9.28 4.06 23.23
CA ILE A 20 9.39 4.95 22.07
C ILE A 20 8.83 4.29 20.80
N ASP A 21 8.49 3.01 20.84
CA ASP A 21 7.89 2.29 19.71
C ASP A 21 6.50 2.86 19.37
N SER A 22 6.47 3.78 18.40
CA SER A 22 5.26 4.40 17.87
C SER A 22 4.36 3.45 17.11
N GLU A 23 4.80 2.21 16.83
CA GLU A 23 3.97 1.18 16.19
C GLU A 23 3.28 0.26 17.21
N SER A 24 3.56 0.43 18.51
CA SER A 24 2.95 -0.39 19.56
C SER A 24 1.50 0.02 19.85
N GLU A 25 0.62 -0.98 20.08
CA GLU A 25 -0.81 -0.75 20.40
C GLU A 25 -1.03 -0.06 21.76
N ASP A 26 -0.01 -0.04 22.62
CA ASP A 26 0.00 0.57 23.97
C ASP A 26 0.83 1.88 24.03
N TYR A 27 1.16 2.48 22.88
CA TYR A 27 1.99 3.69 22.81
C TYR A 27 1.32 4.90 23.48
N ASP A 28 2.00 5.50 24.46
CA ASP A 28 1.59 6.76 25.10
C ASP A 28 2.59 7.87 24.74
N PRO A 29 2.21 8.85 23.90
CA PRO A 29 3.10 9.91 23.43
C PRO A 29 3.63 10.78 24.57
N ALA A 30 2.86 10.98 25.64
CA ALA A 30 3.30 11.77 26.79
C ALA A 30 4.35 11.02 27.63
N ALA A 31 4.22 9.70 27.75
CA ALA A 31 5.20 8.84 28.41
C ALA A 31 6.49 8.71 27.58
N ALA A 32 6.36 8.63 26.25
CA ALA A 32 7.48 8.58 25.32
C ALA A 32 8.31 9.87 25.35
N VAL A 33 7.66 11.05 25.31
CA VAL A 33 8.36 12.34 25.40
C VAL A 33 9.08 12.50 26.74
N ALA A 34 8.46 12.10 27.85
CA ALA A 34 9.08 12.17 29.18
C ALA A 34 10.30 11.24 29.31
N ALA A 35 10.20 10.00 28.80
CA ALA A 35 11.29 9.03 28.84
C ALA A 35 12.47 9.46 27.95
N VAL A 36 12.19 10.01 26.77
CA VAL A 36 13.20 10.55 25.84
C VAL A 36 13.90 11.79 26.42
N GLN A 37 13.16 12.67 27.10
CA GLN A 37 13.74 13.84 27.78
C GLN A 37 14.63 13.47 28.97
N GLU A 38 14.24 12.46 29.75
CA GLU A 38 15.06 11.94 30.86
C GLU A 38 16.35 11.29 30.34
N PHE A 39 16.25 10.51 29.26
CA PHE A 39 17.40 9.88 28.62
C PHE A 39 18.36 10.89 27.99
N ALA A 40 17.84 11.91 27.30
CA ALA A 40 18.65 12.97 26.71
C ALA A 40 19.40 13.80 27.76
N ALA A 41 18.87 13.92 28.99
CA ALA A 41 19.56 14.59 30.09
C ALA A 41 20.78 13.82 30.64
N GLY A 42 20.89 12.51 30.34
CA GLY A 42 21.99 11.64 30.77
C GLY A 42 23.17 11.56 29.80
N ILE A 43 23.04 12.07 28.58
CA ILE A 43 24.02 11.90 27.49
C ILE A 43 24.85 13.17 27.29
N ASP A 44 26.18 13.01 27.19
CA ASP A 44 27.10 14.12 26.92
C ASP A 44 26.96 14.61 25.46
N ALA A 45 27.01 15.92 25.25
CA ALA A 45 26.83 16.54 23.92
C ALA A 45 27.86 16.09 22.87
N SER A 46 28.96 15.46 23.27
CA SER A 46 29.99 14.92 22.39
C SER A 46 29.85 13.42 22.05
N ALA A 47 28.84 12.73 22.59
CA ALA A 47 28.59 11.33 22.29
C ALA A 47 28.18 11.14 20.82
N THR A 48 28.61 10.04 20.20
CA THR A 48 28.28 9.70 18.81
C THR A 48 27.61 8.33 18.76
N ALA A 49 26.50 8.23 18.03
CA ALA A 49 25.81 6.97 17.75
C ALA A 49 25.75 6.75 16.24
N GLU A 50 26.00 5.52 15.79
CA GLU A 50 25.85 5.11 14.40
C GLU A 50 24.48 4.46 14.21
N TYR A 51 23.76 4.83 13.15
CA TYR A 51 22.47 4.26 12.81
C TYR A 51 22.39 3.97 11.32
N THR A 52 21.92 2.78 10.99
CA THR A 52 21.72 2.36 9.61
C THR A 52 20.32 2.79 9.17
N LEU A 53 20.24 3.78 8.28
CA LEU A 53 19.00 4.18 7.64
C LEU A 53 18.69 3.20 6.52
N GLU A 54 17.54 2.56 6.56
CA GLU A 54 17.01 1.76 5.45
C GLU A 54 15.89 2.56 4.74
N ASP A 55 16.05 2.78 3.45
CA ASP A 55 15.02 3.39 2.61
C ASP A 55 13.91 2.37 2.33
N GLU A 56 12.69 2.61 2.83
CA GLU A 56 11.56 1.66 2.74
C GLU A 56 11.09 1.37 1.31
N GLU A 57 11.37 2.24 0.33
CA GLU A 57 10.93 2.08 -1.06
C GLU A 57 11.99 1.37 -1.92
N THR A 58 13.27 1.53 -1.58
CA THR A 58 14.40 1.01 -2.37
C THR A 58 15.22 -0.08 -1.66
N LEU A 59 14.98 -0.32 -0.37
CA LEU A 59 15.73 -1.24 0.52
C LEU A 59 17.24 -0.98 0.52
N ALA A 60 17.64 0.27 0.28
CA ALA A 60 19.03 0.70 0.33
C ALA A 60 19.39 1.15 1.74
N THR A 61 20.52 0.66 2.26
CA THR A 61 21.00 1.00 3.61
C THR A 61 22.14 2.02 3.55
N GLU A 62 22.04 3.10 4.33
CA GLU A 62 23.08 4.11 4.50
C GLU A 62 23.40 4.29 5.99
N ASP A 63 24.68 4.14 6.36
CA ASP A 63 25.13 4.32 7.74
C ASP A 63 25.40 5.79 8.02
N VAL A 64 24.65 6.37 8.96
CA VAL A 64 24.76 7.78 9.35
C VAL A 64 25.17 7.89 10.81
N THR A 65 26.17 8.73 11.09
CA THR A 65 26.63 9.02 12.45
C THR A 65 25.94 10.28 12.98
N TYR A 66 25.26 10.14 14.11
CA TYR A 66 24.61 11.24 14.82
C TYR A 66 25.37 11.64 16.08
N THR A 67 25.29 12.91 16.45
CA THR A 67 25.96 13.49 17.62
C THR A 67 24.97 13.80 18.75
N GLY A 68 25.44 13.83 20.00
CA GLY A 68 24.60 14.13 21.17
C GLY A 68 23.99 15.53 21.15
N ALA A 69 24.57 16.47 20.38
CA ALA A 69 23.97 17.77 20.10
C ALA A 69 22.73 17.67 19.19
N GLU A 70 22.76 16.77 18.19
CA GLU A 70 21.62 16.50 17.31
C GLU A 70 20.53 15.70 18.05
N LEU A 71 20.89 14.91 19.06
CA LEU A 71 19.93 14.26 19.95
C LEU A 71 19.13 15.29 20.77
N ALA A 72 19.80 16.30 21.34
CA ALA A 72 19.11 17.36 22.10
C ALA A 72 18.15 18.18 21.21
N GLU A 73 18.57 18.51 19.98
CA GLU A 73 17.70 19.20 19.02
C GLU A 73 16.52 18.30 18.56
N ALA A 74 16.77 17.01 18.35
CA ALA A 74 15.72 16.05 18.00
C ALA A 74 14.71 15.84 19.15
N VAL A 75 15.15 15.85 20.40
CA VAL A 75 14.29 15.76 21.59
C VAL A 75 13.42 17.02 21.74
N ASP A 76 13.98 18.19 21.45
CA ASP A 76 13.23 19.46 21.45
C ASP A 76 12.16 19.50 20.36
N VAL A 77 12.46 18.99 19.16
CA VAL A 77 11.47 18.84 18.07
C VAL A 77 10.40 17.81 18.43
N TYR A 78 10.80 16.65 18.98
CA TYR A 78 9.87 15.61 19.40
C TYR A 78 8.93 16.07 20.52
N ALA A 79 9.43 16.86 21.45
CA ALA A 79 8.63 17.49 22.50
C ALA A 79 7.72 18.61 21.97
N ALA A 80 8.14 19.32 20.92
CA ALA A 80 7.32 20.33 20.25
C ALA A 80 6.15 19.73 19.47
N ASP A 81 6.36 18.55 18.86
CA ASP A 81 5.35 17.79 18.13
C ASP A 81 4.48 16.91 19.05
N GLY A 82 4.77 16.90 20.37
CA GLY A 82 3.97 16.19 21.37
C GLY A 82 4.11 14.67 21.35
N GLY A 83 5.10 14.12 20.65
CA GLY A 83 5.31 12.66 20.52
C GLY A 83 4.35 11.96 19.55
N GLU A 84 3.56 12.72 18.80
CA GLU A 84 2.64 12.21 17.77
C GLU A 84 3.30 12.29 16.38
N ALA A 85 2.85 11.45 15.44
CA ALA A 85 3.24 11.62 14.04
C ALA A 85 2.83 13.03 13.55
N PRO A 86 3.67 13.72 12.73
CA PRO A 86 3.36 15.06 12.25
C PRO A 86 1.99 15.09 11.57
N ASP A 87 1.09 15.98 12.01
CA ASP A 87 -0.27 16.06 11.48
C ASP A 87 -0.22 16.34 9.97
N PRO A 88 -0.76 15.44 9.11
CA PRO A 88 -0.82 15.66 7.67
C PRO A 88 -1.56 16.96 7.27
N ALA A 89 -2.33 17.56 8.18
CA ALA A 89 -2.96 18.87 8.00
C ALA A 89 -1.97 20.04 7.89
N ASP A 90 -0.74 19.90 8.42
CA ASP A 90 0.29 20.94 8.35
C ASP A 90 1.03 20.97 7.01
N TYR A 91 0.86 19.93 6.18
CA TYR A 91 1.52 19.78 4.88
C TYR A 91 0.53 19.95 3.70
N GLY A 92 -0.02 21.16 3.52
CA GLY A 92 -0.64 21.59 2.26
C GLY A 92 -2.19 21.60 2.23
N ILE A 93 -2.78 21.43 1.03
CA ILE A 93 -4.25 21.44 0.84
C ILE A 93 -4.81 20.15 1.43
N TRP A 94 -5.07 20.17 2.73
CA TRP A 94 -5.68 19.08 3.45
C TRP A 94 -7.19 19.07 3.20
N VAL A 95 -7.66 18.04 2.49
CA VAL A 95 -9.08 17.71 2.47
C VAL A 95 -9.30 16.78 3.66
N PRO A 96 -10.12 17.14 4.66
CA PRO A 96 -10.43 16.24 5.76
C PRO A 96 -10.91 14.94 5.15
N GLY A 97 -10.15 13.87 5.38
CA GLY A 97 -10.57 12.56 4.95
C GLY A 97 -11.97 12.30 5.51
N VAL A 98 -12.82 11.62 4.73
CA VAL A 98 -14.06 11.03 5.25
C VAL A 98 -13.83 10.31 6.60
N PRO A 99 -12.70 9.60 6.84
CA PRO A 99 -12.36 9.05 8.15
C PRO A 99 -12.32 10.07 9.28
N ALA A 100 -11.59 11.18 9.15
CA ALA A 100 -11.41 12.19 10.21
C ALA A 100 -12.71 12.91 10.59
N LEU A 101 -13.58 13.14 9.61
CA LEU A 101 -14.93 13.69 9.85
C LEU A 101 -15.87 12.68 10.49
N LEU A 102 -15.73 11.39 10.17
CA LEU A 102 -16.51 10.32 10.81
C LEU A 102 -16.01 10.07 12.23
N GLU A 103 -14.71 10.09 12.46
CA GLU A 103 -14.07 9.93 13.77
C GLU A 103 -14.53 11.01 14.75
N SER A 104 -14.41 12.28 14.36
CA SER A 104 -14.92 13.40 15.18
C SER A 104 -16.43 13.31 15.45
N GLY A 105 -17.21 12.75 14.52
CA GLY A 105 -18.64 12.47 14.72
C GLY A 105 -18.92 11.27 15.64
N LEU A 106 -18.11 10.22 15.56
CA LEU A 106 -18.20 8.99 16.38
C LEU A 106 -17.78 9.25 17.82
N ASP A 107 -16.74 10.07 18.01
CA ASP A 107 -16.25 10.49 19.33
C ASP A 107 -17.26 11.40 20.02
N ALA A 108 -17.95 12.27 19.27
CA ALA A 108 -19.03 13.11 19.80
C ALA A 108 -20.26 12.30 20.29
N ILE A 109 -20.43 11.07 19.79
CA ILE A 109 -21.52 10.16 20.17
C ILE A 109 -21.10 9.21 21.30
N GLY A 110 -19.81 9.13 21.63
CA GLY A 110 -19.27 8.23 22.65
C GLY A 110 -19.39 6.74 22.26
N CYS A 111 -19.09 6.42 21.00
CA CYS A 111 -19.08 5.03 20.54
C CYS A 111 -17.96 4.21 21.20
N ALA A 112 -18.22 2.92 21.43
CA ALA A 112 -17.22 2.00 21.95
C ALA A 112 -16.06 1.78 20.94
N ASP A 113 -14.85 1.62 21.44
CA ASP A 113 -13.61 1.56 20.62
C ASP A 113 -13.65 0.48 19.54
N TRP A 114 -14.21 -0.70 19.85
CA TRP A 114 -14.38 -1.79 18.88
C TRP A 114 -15.29 -1.43 17.70
N LEU A 115 -16.28 -0.55 17.92
CA LEU A 115 -17.21 -0.12 16.87
C LEU A 115 -16.59 0.99 16.02
N LYS A 116 -15.77 1.85 16.64
CA LYS A 116 -14.98 2.88 15.95
C LYS A 116 -14.00 2.23 14.98
N GLY A 117 -13.21 1.24 15.43
CA GLY A 117 -12.29 0.49 14.57
C GLY A 117 -13.00 -0.27 13.44
N LEU A 118 -14.15 -0.90 13.70
CA LEU A 118 -14.91 -1.58 12.64
C LEU A 118 -15.40 -0.62 11.54
N ILE A 119 -15.80 0.59 11.92
CA ILE A 119 -16.32 1.58 10.97
C ILE A 119 -15.19 2.25 10.22
N LEU A 120 -14.16 2.75 10.92
CA LEU A 120 -13.05 3.47 10.31
C LEU A 120 -12.14 2.52 9.51
N ASP A 121 -11.58 1.51 10.18
CA ASP A 121 -10.59 0.61 9.59
C ASP A 121 -11.24 -0.49 8.73
N GLY A 122 -12.47 -0.88 9.04
CA GLY A 122 -13.19 -1.87 8.24
C GLY A 122 -13.91 -1.24 7.03
N ILE A 123 -14.95 -0.46 7.30
CA ILE A 123 -15.86 0.02 6.25
C ILE A 123 -15.24 1.18 5.48
N VAL A 124 -14.77 2.22 6.16
CA VAL A 124 -14.28 3.43 5.49
C VAL A 124 -12.99 3.14 4.73
N ALA A 125 -12.04 2.40 5.32
CA ALA A 125 -10.85 1.98 4.59
C ALA A 125 -11.19 1.07 3.39
N GLY A 126 -12.10 0.11 3.57
CA GLY A 126 -12.55 -0.78 2.49
C GLY A 126 -13.21 -0.03 1.32
N VAL A 127 -14.12 0.91 1.62
CA VAL A 127 -14.77 1.76 0.62
C VAL A 127 -13.75 2.72 -0.01
N GLY A 128 -12.82 3.26 0.78
CA GLY A 128 -11.72 4.10 0.31
C GLY A 128 -10.86 3.40 -0.72
N ALA A 129 -10.50 2.14 -0.48
CA ALA A 129 -9.76 1.32 -1.45
C ALA A 129 -10.52 1.13 -2.78
N VAL A 130 -11.83 0.85 -2.72
CA VAL A 130 -12.65 0.70 -3.93
C VAL A 130 -12.76 2.03 -4.68
N LEU A 131 -13.04 3.12 -3.98
CA LEU A 131 -13.16 4.45 -4.58
C LEU A 131 -11.84 4.96 -5.17
N GLY A 132 -10.71 4.64 -4.55
CA GLY A 132 -9.38 4.94 -5.10
C GLY A 132 -9.08 4.20 -6.40
N PHE A 133 -9.63 2.99 -6.57
CA PHE A 133 -9.45 2.19 -7.78
C PHE A 133 -10.37 2.62 -8.95
N VAL A 134 -11.51 3.24 -8.67
CA VAL A 134 -12.49 3.64 -9.70
C VAL A 134 -11.92 4.61 -10.74
N PRO A 135 -11.21 5.70 -10.38
CA PRO A 135 -10.58 6.60 -11.34
C PRO A 135 -9.65 5.88 -12.32
N GLN A 136 -8.84 4.95 -11.81
CA GLN A 136 -7.92 4.17 -12.62
C GLN A 136 -8.67 3.24 -13.60
N MET A 137 -9.76 2.61 -13.14
CA MET A 137 -10.64 1.83 -14.02
C MET A 137 -11.31 2.68 -15.08
N LEU A 138 -11.77 3.89 -14.74
CA LEU A 138 -12.41 4.81 -15.68
C LEU A 138 -11.45 5.14 -16.84
N VAL A 139 -10.20 5.46 -16.52
CA VAL A 139 -9.15 5.75 -17.52
C VAL A 139 -8.92 4.53 -18.41
N LEU A 140 -8.81 3.33 -17.84
CA LEU A 140 -8.66 2.08 -18.61
C LEU A 140 -9.84 1.85 -19.57
N PHE A 141 -11.09 2.03 -19.11
CA PHE A 141 -12.27 1.88 -19.95
C PHE A 141 -12.36 2.93 -21.07
N ILE A 142 -11.94 4.18 -20.81
CA ILE A 142 -11.83 5.21 -21.86
C ILE A 142 -10.86 4.74 -22.95
N PHE A 143 -9.68 4.25 -22.58
CA PHE A 143 -8.70 3.78 -23.57
C PHE A 143 -9.19 2.54 -24.33
N LEU A 144 -9.88 1.60 -23.68
CA LEU A 144 -10.49 0.47 -24.37
C LEU A 144 -11.56 0.92 -25.37
N ALA A 145 -12.43 1.86 -25.00
CA ALA A 145 -13.43 2.42 -25.91
C ALA A 145 -12.77 3.15 -27.09
N PHE A 146 -11.65 3.83 -26.88
CA PHE A 146 -10.86 4.45 -27.94
C PHE A 146 -10.23 3.39 -28.88
N LEU A 147 -9.65 2.32 -28.33
CA LEU A 147 -9.07 1.22 -29.11
C LEU A 147 -10.10 0.44 -29.93
N GLU A 148 -11.32 0.29 -29.40
CA GLU A 148 -12.44 -0.30 -30.11
C GLU A 148 -12.92 0.61 -31.26
N SER A 149 -13.04 1.92 -31.01
CA SER A 149 -13.55 2.88 -32.00
C SER A 149 -12.57 3.18 -33.15
N CYS A 150 -11.25 3.12 -32.93
CA CYS A 150 -10.26 3.28 -34.00
C CYS A 150 -10.09 2.04 -34.90
N GLY A 151 -10.80 0.93 -34.60
CA GLY A 151 -10.73 -0.31 -35.38
C GLY A 151 -9.37 -1.02 -35.29
N TYR A 152 -8.51 -0.63 -34.35
CA TYR A 152 -7.19 -1.24 -34.15
C TYR A 152 -7.32 -2.72 -33.74
N MET A 153 -8.38 -3.05 -32.99
CA MET A 153 -8.74 -4.43 -32.63
C MET A 153 -8.92 -5.34 -33.85
N ALA A 154 -9.55 -4.87 -34.92
CA ALA A 154 -9.72 -5.65 -36.15
C ALA A 154 -8.38 -5.94 -36.85
N ARG A 155 -7.44 -4.98 -36.82
CA ARG A 155 -6.11 -5.15 -37.41
C ARG A 155 -5.23 -6.11 -36.59
N ILE A 156 -5.22 -5.98 -35.27
CA ILE A 156 -4.44 -6.87 -34.39
C ILE A 156 -4.95 -8.31 -34.50
N ALA A 157 -6.28 -8.51 -34.49
CA ALA A 157 -6.87 -9.84 -34.59
C ALA A 157 -6.42 -10.58 -35.86
N PHE A 158 -6.32 -9.87 -36.98
CA PHE A 158 -5.82 -10.44 -38.25
C PHE A 158 -4.34 -10.84 -38.17
N ILE A 159 -3.49 -10.01 -37.55
CA ILE A 159 -2.06 -10.30 -37.37
C ILE A 159 -1.86 -11.52 -36.44
N MET A 160 -2.62 -11.58 -35.34
CA MET A 160 -2.54 -12.67 -34.36
C MET A 160 -3.18 -13.99 -34.83
N ASP A 161 -4.03 -13.95 -35.86
CA ASP A 161 -4.73 -15.11 -36.39
C ASP A 161 -3.78 -16.24 -36.84
N ARG A 162 -2.55 -15.93 -37.25
CA ARG A 162 -1.56 -16.96 -37.62
C ARG A 162 -1.04 -17.76 -36.42
N ILE A 163 -0.90 -17.14 -35.26
CA ILE A 163 -0.41 -17.79 -34.04
C ILE A 163 -1.55 -18.60 -33.40
N PHE A 164 -2.73 -17.98 -33.24
CA PHE A 164 -3.86 -18.61 -32.56
C PHE A 164 -4.47 -19.79 -33.34
N ARG A 165 -4.41 -19.78 -34.68
CA ARG A 165 -4.81 -20.95 -35.48
C ARG A 165 -4.00 -22.21 -35.19
N LYS A 166 -2.75 -22.11 -34.72
CA LYS A 166 -1.99 -23.31 -34.28
C LYS A 166 -2.55 -23.93 -33.00
N PHE A 167 -3.19 -23.11 -32.16
CA PHE A 167 -3.80 -23.54 -30.91
C PHE A 167 -5.32 -23.82 -31.05
N GLY A 168 -5.85 -23.77 -32.27
CA GLY A 168 -7.28 -24.01 -32.53
C GLY A 168 -8.21 -22.88 -32.08
N LEU A 169 -7.69 -21.68 -31.83
CA LEU A 169 -8.45 -20.50 -31.42
C LEU A 169 -8.48 -19.46 -32.54
N SER A 170 -9.50 -18.59 -32.53
CA SER A 170 -9.57 -17.43 -33.41
C SER A 170 -8.57 -16.36 -32.98
N GLY A 171 -7.93 -15.65 -33.91
CA GLY A 171 -7.13 -14.46 -33.60
C GLY A 171 -7.88 -13.36 -32.80
N LYS A 172 -9.23 -13.42 -32.78
CA LYS A 172 -10.09 -12.55 -31.96
C LYS A 172 -9.98 -12.83 -30.44
N SER A 173 -9.51 -14.02 -30.03
CA SER A 173 -9.33 -14.40 -28.62
C SER A 173 -8.15 -13.70 -27.93
N PHE A 174 -7.23 -13.12 -28.70
CA PHE A 174 -6.07 -12.40 -28.16
C PHE A 174 -6.47 -11.15 -27.37
N ILE A 175 -7.48 -10.41 -27.85
CA ILE A 175 -7.90 -9.15 -27.24
C ILE A 175 -8.41 -9.36 -25.80
N PRO A 176 -9.34 -10.30 -25.53
CA PRO A 176 -9.74 -10.67 -24.17
C PRO A 176 -8.58 -11.12 -23.28
N MET A 177 -7.62 -11.89 -23.80
CA MET A 177 -6.49 -12.38 -23.01
C MET A 177 -5.54 -11.24 -22.60
N LEU A 178 -5.24 -10.33 -23.54
CA LEU A 178 -4.38 -9.18 -23.27
C LEU A 178 -5.02 -8.25 -22.23
N ILE A 179 -6.31 -7.92 -22.39
CA ILE A 179 -7.05 -7.06 -21.45
C ILE A 179 -7.22 -7.75 -20.09
N GLY A 180 -7.47 -9.07 -20.08
CA GLY A 180 -7.66 -9.86 -18.88
C GLY A 180 -6.44 -9.94 -17.96
N SER A 181 -5.23 -9.74 -18.51
CA SER A 181 -4.00 -9.63 -17.70
C SER A 181 -3.98 -8.40 -16.79
N GLY A 182 -4.59 -7.29 -17.21
CA GLY A 182 -4.73 -6.10 -16.39
C GLY A 182 -5.90 -6.24 -15.41
N CYS A 183 -7.10 -6.43 -15.94
CA CYS A 183 -8.31 -6.62 -15.14
C CYS A 183 -9.21 -7.68 -15.78
N GLY A 184 -9.58 -8.70 -15.00
CA GLY A 184 -10.36 -9.83 -15.50
C GLY A 184 -11.78 -9.44 -15.97
N VAL A 185 -12.38 -8.44 -15.34
CA VAL A 185 -13.75 -7.98 -15.66
C VAL A 185 -13.86 -7.45 -17.10
N PRO A 186 -13.09 -6.42 -17.54
CA PRO A 186 -13.11 -5.97 -18.93
C PRO A 186 -12.58 -7.05 -19.89
N GLY A 187 -11.66 -7.92 -19.47
CA GLY A 187 -11.17 -9.03 -20.29
C GLY A 187 -12.29 -10.01 -20.68
N ILE A 188 -13.14 -10.39 -19.72
CA ILE A 188 -14.32 -11.22 -19.98
C ILE A 188 -15.33 -10.47 -20.85
N MET A 189 -15.56 -9.17 -20.58
CA MET A 189 -16.50 -8.36 -21.35
C MET A 189 -16.09 -8.26 -22.84
N ALA A 190 -14.80 -8.17 -23.14
CA ALA A 190 -14.26 -8.12 -24.50
C ALA A 190 -14.51 -9.40 -25.32
N SER A 191 -14.75 -10.54 -24.67
CA SER A 191 -15.02 -11.82 -25.35
C SER A 191 -16.32 -11.80 -26.17
N ARG A 192 -17.21 -10.83 -25.95
CA ARG A 192 -18.46 -10.65 -26.72
C ARG A 192 -18.23 -10.38 -28.21
N THR A 193 -17.02 -9.97 -28.60
CA THR A 193 -16.64 -9.74 -30.00
C THR A 193 -16.37 -11.05 -30.78
N ILE A 194 -16.31 -12.19 -30.08
CA ILE A 194 -16.09 -13.51 -30.67
C ILE A 194 -17.43 -14.12 -31.11
N GLU A 195 -17.60 -14.29 -32.42
CA GLU A 195 -18.83 -14.81 -33.04
C GLU A 195 -19.10 -16.29 -32.73
N ASN A 196 -18.05 -17.10 -32.66
CA ASN A 196 -18.18 -18.53 -32.40
C ASN A 196 -18.37 -18.80 -30.90
N ASP A 197 -19.49 -19.40 -30.52
CA ASP A 197 -19.81 -19.75 -29.13
C ASP A 197 -18.77 -20.65 -28.47
N ARG A 198 -18.18 -21.59 -29.22
CA ARG A 198 -17.16 -22.49 -28.65
C ARG A 198 -15.90 -21.71 -28.29
N ASP A 199 -15.42 -20.88 -29.20
CA ASP A 199 -14.21 -20.07 -28.99
C ASP A 199 -14.44 -19.01 -27.92
N ARG A 200 -15.65 -18.43 -27.86
CA ARG A 200 -16.04 -17.46 -26.84
C ARG A 200 -16.00 -18.08 -25.44
N LYS A 201 -16.63 -19.25 -25.25
CA LYS A 201 -16.63 -19.96 -23.96
C LYS A 201 -15.23 -20.37 -23.54
N MET A 202 -14.45 -20.92 -24.47
CA MET A 202 -13.05 -21.28 -24.21
C MET A 202 -12.24 -20.05 -23.78
N THR A 203 -12.39 -18.93 -24.49
CA THR A 203 -11.69 -17.68 -24.18
C THR A 203 -12.04 -17.18 -22.78
N ILE A 204 -13.34 -17.13 -22.42
CA ILE A 204 -13.79 -16.70 -21.07
C ILE A 204 -13.15 -17.57 -19.97
N MET A 205 -13.13 -18.90 -20.17
CA MET A 205 -12.51 -19.81 -19.21
C MET A 205 -11.01 -19.57 -19.11
N THR A 206 -10.30 -19.45 -20.23
CA THR A 206 -8.84 -19.24 -20.26
C THR A 206 -8.41 -17.88 -19.73
N THR A 207 -9.16 -16.81 -20.00
CA THR A 207 -8.85 -15.45 -19.51
C THR A 207 -8.88 -15.38 -17.99
N THR A 208 -9.72 -16.19 -17.34
CA THR A 208 -9.82 -16.22 -15.87
C THR A 208 -8.59 -16.86 -15.20
N PHE A 209 -7.84 -17.69 -15.92
CA PHE A 209 -6.59 -18.26 -15.42
C PHE A 209 -5.41 -17.30 -15.46
N ILE A 210 -5.54 -16.17 -16.16
CA ILE A 210 -4.51 -15.14 -16.18
C ILE A 210 -4.57 -14.38 -14.84
N PRO A 211 -3.45 -14.33 -14.08
CA PRO A 211 -3.39 -13.53 -12.87
C PRO A 211 -3.46 -12.03 -13.24
N CYS A 212 -4.36 -11.30 -12.61
CA CYS A 212 -4.41 -9.85 -12.66
C CYS A 212 -3.80 -9.28 -11.38
N GLY A 213 -3.56 -7.96 -11.34
CA GLY A 213 -2.92 -7.30 -10.20
C GLY A 213 -3.57 -7.60 -8.84
N ALA A 214 -4.89 -7.85 -8.79
CA ALA A 214 -5.58 -8.25 -7.55
C ALA A 214 -5.44 -9.75 -7.21
N LYS A 215 -5.24 -10.62 -8.21
CA LYS A 215 -5.06 -12.07 -7.98
C LYS A 215 -3.65 -12.40 -7.49
N LEU A 216 -2.63 -11.65 -7.92
CA LEU A 216 -1.24 -11.93 -7.54
C LEU A 216 -1.03 -11.84 -6.01
N PRO A 217 -1.44 -10.77 -5.30
CA PRO A 217 -1.30 -10.68 -3.85
C PRO A 217 -2.08 -11.77 -3.12
N PHE A 218 -3.28 -12.12 -3.62
CA PHE A 218 -4.07 -13.20 -3.04
C PHE A 218 -3.40 -14.57 -3.20
N ILE A 219 -2.89 -14.87 -4.39
CA ILE A 219 -2.16 -16.11 -4.65
C ILE A 219 -0.88 -16.14 -3.81
N ALA A 220 -0.17 -15.01 -3.71
CA ALA A 220 1.04 -14.88 -2.89
C ALA A 220 0.75 -15.06 -1.40
N MET A 221 -0.33 -14.48 -0.88
CA MET A 221 -0.77 -14.64 0.51
C MET A 221 -1.08 -16.12 0.82
N VAL A 222 -1.89 -16.77 -0.03
CA VAL A 222 -2.25 -18.18 0.15
C VAL A 222 -1.02 -19.08 0.02
N ALA A 223 -0.14 -18.81 -0.96
CA ALA A 223 1.11 -19.54 -1.10
C ALA A 223 2.02 -19.35 0.11
N GLY A 224 2.17 -18.13 0.62
CA GLY A 224 2.95 -17.81 1.81
C GLY A 224 2.43 -18.53 3.06
N ALA A 225 1.12 -18.58 3.25
CA ALA A 225 0.49 -19.28 4.37
C ALA A 225 0.66 -20.81 4.32
N ILE A 226 0.61 -21.40 3.12
CA ILE A 226 0.71 -22.86 2.95
C ILE A 226 2.17 -23.34 2.93
N PHE A 227 3.05 -22.59 2.26
CA PHE A 227 4.45 -22.99 2.02
C PHE A 227 5.46 -22.28 2.93
N GLY A 228 5.01 -21.47 3.88
CA GLY A 228 5.87 -20.87 4.92
C GLY A 228 6.93 -19.91 4.37
N GLY A 229 6.58 -19.11 3.38
CA GLY A 229 7.51 -18.13 2.79
C GLY A 229 8.57 -18.72 1.84
N ALA A 230 8.46 -19.98 1.43
CA ALA A 230 9.31 -20.53 0.37
C ALA A 230 9.06 -19.80 -0.96
N ALA A 231 10.09 -19.16 -1.51
CA ALA A 231 9.99 -18.33 -2.71
C ALA A 231 9.95 -19.10 -4.05
N TRP A 232 9.85 -20.44 -4.01
CA TRP A 232 9.78 -21.32 -5.20
C TRP A 232 9.19 -22.70 -4.90
#